data_AF-A0A7K1JG00-F1
#
_entry.id   AF-A0A7K1JG00-F1
#
_cell.length_a   1.000
_cell.length_b   1.000
_cell.length_c   1.000
_cell.angle_alpha   90.00
_cell.angle_beta   90.00
_cell.angle_gamma   90.00
#
_symmetry.space_group_name_H-M   'P 1'
#
loop_
_entity.id
_entity.type
_entity.pdbx_description
1 polymer ?
#
loop_
_entity_poly.entity_id
_entity_poly.type
_entity_poly.pdbx_seq_one_letter_code
_entity_poly.pdbx_strand_id
1 'polypeptide(L)'
;MEGITMLKTMLPVEVLEDGVRLACRAPSYCNSQPWSWVIERSQLQLFIAPARVPPADHAGHQSLISCGAALDHLRVAMAARRYECRVGYFPSTTSLAYLASIDFTSASCVSEVQRRRSQAISRRHSDRLPYDPPPKWSEFEPTLHSTTDTQFAYIDVIDEGDRSDIAETTLLAEQLQPFESTEMRWSAAASAEQRYLRAEISRDRSVLLVISAVEDTRRAVFGCGEALSQVLLAATGAGFATCVMSRVVEVGLTRDILADVTGRSLPQVLVRIGAHPDSAALPPLTPRRPLADVLHFAD
;
A
#
# COMPACT_ATOMS: atom_id res chain seq x y z
N MET A 1 31.66 12.79 24.01
CA MET A 1 31.83 13.26 22.62
C MET A 1 30.95 12.40 21.75
N GLU A 2 29.69 12.81 21.61
CA GLU A 2 28.71 12.17 20.74
C GLU A 2 28.99 12.60 19.29
N GLY A 3 29.35 11.65 18.45
CA GLY A 3 29.54 11.86 17.02
C GLY A 3 28.18 11.88 16.32
N ILE A 4 27.68 13.07 16.01
CA ILE A 4 26.55 13.27 15.11
C ILE A 4 27.03 12.91 13.70
N THR A 5 26.72 11.71 13.22
CA THR A 5 26.93 11.32 11.83
C THR A 5 25.96 12.11 10.95
N MET A 6 26.44 13.22 10.41
CA MET A 6 25.68 14.14 9.54
C MET A 6 25.50 13.52 8.15
N LEU A 7 24.25 13.34 7.72
CA LEU A 7 23.94 13.20 6.30
C LEU A 7 24.16 14.59 5.64
N LYS A 8 24.75 14.65 4.43
CA LYS A 8 25.19 15.84 3.67
C LYS A 8 24.13 16.92 3.35
N THR A 9 22.96 16.90 3.99
CA THR A 9 22.07 18.04 4.22
C THR A 9 21.35 17.77 5.55
N MET A 10 21.27 18.76 6.45
CA MET A 10 20.84 18.64 7.87
C MET A 10 19.47 17.99 8.10
N LEU A 11 19.36 16.67 7.94
CA LEU A 11 18.26 15.86 8.42
C LEU A 11 18.73 15.17 9.72
N PRO A 12 18.21 15.57 10.89
CA PRO A 12 18.48 14.86 12.13
C PRO A 12 18.05 13.39 12.02
N VAL A 13 18.89 12.48 12.53
CA VAL A 13 18.63 11.03 12.45
C VAL A 13 17.28 10.66 13.09
N GLU A 14 16.90 11.31 14.19
CA GLU A 14 15.60 11.09 14.86
C GLU A 14 14.42 11.43 13.95
N VAL A 15 14.52 12.50 13.16
CA VAL A 15 13.46 12.90 12.21
C VAL A 15 13.32 11.85 11.10
N LEU A 16 14.46 11.32 10.62
CA LEU A 16 14.48 10.24 9.64
C LEU A 16 13.87 8.95 10.21
N GLU A 17 14.30 8.54 11.41
CA GLU A 17 13.79 7.35 12.10
C GLU A 17 12.29 7.44 12.34
N ASP A 18 11.79 8.59 12.79
CA ASP A 18 10.35 8.85 12.96
C ASP A 18 9.60 8.79 11.63
N GLY A 19 10.19 9.32 10.57
CA GLY A 19 9.67 9.23 9.21
C GLY A 19 9.54 7.79 8.74
N VAL A 20 10.61 6.99 8.90
CA VAL A 20 10.63 5.56 8.52
C VAL A 20 9.67 4.75 9.39
N ARG A 21 9.59 5.02 10.70
CA ARG A 21 8.66 4.35 11.61
C ARG A 21 7.21 4.59 11.19
N LEU A 22 6.88 5.82 10.80
CA LEU A 22 5.56 6.14 10.25
C LEU A 22 5.35 5.47 8.88
N ALA A 23 6.38 5.48 8.02
CA ALA A 23 6.33 4.82 6.71
C ALA A 23 6.02 3.33 6.79
N CYS A 24 6.56 2.65 7.81
CA CYS A 24 6.33 1.23 8.06
C CYS A 24 4.86 0.88 8.40
N ARG A 25 3.97 1.85 8.60
CA ARG A 25 2.52 1.62 8.69
C ARG A 25 1.86 1.29 7.35
N ALA A 26 2.59 1.46 6.24
CA ALA A 26 2.16 1.05 4.91
C ALA A 26 1.55 -0.36 4.90
N PRO A 27 0.51 -0.60 4.09
CA PRO A 27 0.02 -1.94 3.86
C PRO A 27 1.08 -2.76 3.11
N SER A 28 1.12 -4.05 3.36
CA SER A 28 1.91 -4.98 2.57
C SER A 28 1.19 -6.30 2.41
N TYR A 29 1.46 -7.01 1.32
CA TYR A 29 0.93 -8.35 1.07
C TYR A 29 1.21 -9.26 2.27
N CYS A 30 0.18 -9.93 2.78
CA CYS A 30 0.27 -10.77 3.99
C CYS A 30 0.96 -10.07 5.19
N ASN A 31 0.89 -8.75 5.30
CA ASN A 31 1.64 -7.96 6.31
C ASN A 31 3.14 -8.34 6.40
N SER A 32 3.73 -8.82 5.30
CA SER A 32 5.11 -9.35 5.27
C SER A 32 6.18 -8.30 5.53
N GLN A 33 5.86 -7.04 5.24
CA GLN A 33 6.73 -5.86 5.39
C GLN A 33 8.07 -6.09 4.68
N PRO A 34 8.05 -6.27 3.34
CA PRO A 34 9.19 -6.79 2.58
C PRO A 34 10.22 -5.72 2.24
N TRP A 35 10.25 -4.62 2.99
CA TRP A 35 11.21 -3.53 2.80
C TRP A 35 12.39 -3.64 3.74
N SER A 36 13.53 -3.14 3.28
CA SER A 36 14.74 -2.88 4.06
C SER A 36 15.25 -1.48 3.70
N TRP A 37 15.39 -0.64 4.71
CA TRP A 37 15.91 0.71 4.61
C TRP A 37 17.37 0.70 5.03
N VAL A 38 18.25 1.29 4.23
CA VAL A 38 19.68 1.35 4.51
C VAL A 38 20.14 2.79 4.45
N ILE A 39 20.81 3.25 5.49
CA ILE A 39 21.49 4.55 5.50
C ILE A 39 22.94 4.30 5.08
N GLU A 40 23.31 4.80 3.90
CA GLU A 40 24.68 4.71 3.39
C GLU A 40 25.09 6.07 2.82
N ARG A 41 26.32 6.53 3.13
CA ARG A 41 26.94 7.73 2.52
C ARG A 41 26.02 8.97 2.48
N SER A 42 25.29 9.25 3.57
CA SER A 42 24.37 10.38 3.64
C SER A 42 23.01 10.23 2.93
N GLN A 43 22.67 9.04 2.44
CA GLN A 43 21.46 8.80 1.68
C GLN A 43 20.64 7.68 2.31
N LEU A 44 19.32 7.80 2.29
CA LEU A 44 18.43 6.69 2.62
C LEU A 44 18.20 5.86 1.35
N GLN A 45 18.35 4.56 1.43
CA GLN A 45 18.14 3.62 0.35
C GLN A 45 17.00 2.67 0.73
N LEU A 46 16.17 2.31 -0.25
CA LEU A 46 15.10 1.33 -0.10
C LEU A 46 15.43 0.08 -0.93
N PHE A 47 15.39 -1.06 -0.26
CA PHE A 47 15.54 -2.38 -0.84
C PHE A 47 14.30 -3.24 -0.61
N ILE A 48 14.02 -4.17 -1.51
CA ILE A 48 13.19 -5.34 -1.20
C ILE A 48 14.02 -6.33 -0.40
N ALA A 49 13.47 -6.85 0.71
CA ALA A 49 14.10 -7.83 1.59
C ALA A 49 13.67 -9.25 1.16
N PRO A 50 14.54 -10.04 0.47
CA PRO A 50 14.13 -11.31 -0.12
C PRO A 50 13.60 -12.33 0.90
N ALA A 51 14.19 -12.34 2.11
CA ALA A 51 13.77 -13.20 3.22
C ALA A 51 12.35 -12.91 3.75
N ARG A 52 11.71 -11.85 3.27
CA ARG A 52 10.35 -11.42 3.66
C ARG A 52 9.36 -11.48 2.51
N VAL A 53 9.78 -11.88 1.31
CA VAL A 53 8.85 -12.12 0.20
C VAL A 53 8.07 -13.39 0.52
N PRO A 54 6.74 -13.34 0.65
CA PRO A 54 5.95 -14.54 0.92
C PRO A 54 6.11 -15.57 -0.21
N PRO A 55 6.17 -16.88 0.08
CA PRO A 55 6.26 -17.92 -0.96
C PRO A 55 5.14 -17.83 -2.01
N ALA A 56 3.95 -17.39 -1.60
CA ALA A 56 2.80 -17.18 -2.49
C ALA A 56 3.01 -16.07 -3.54
N ASP A 57 3.94 -15.14 -3.31
CA ASP A 57 4.27 -14.04 -4.22
C ASP A 57 5.37 -14.49 -5.20
N HIS A 58 5.00 -15.36 -6.13
CA HIS A 58 5.91 -16.16 -7.00
C HIS A 58 6.84 -15.34 -7.93
N ALA A 59 6.76 -14.01 -7.94
CA ALA A 59 7.68 -13.12 -8.64
C ALA A 59 8.07 -11.87 -7.82
N GLY A 60 7.67 -11.80 -6.55
CA GLY A 60 7.86 -10.62 -5.72
C GLY A 60 7.03 -9.40 -6.16
N HIS A 61 6.02 -9.57 -7.03
CA HIS A 61 5.21 -8.49 -7.58
C HIS A 61 4.41 -7.78 -6.47
N GLN A 62 3.75 -8.54 -5.62
CA GLN A 62 2.96 -7.98 -4.51
C GLN A 62 3.87 -7.33 -3.45
N SER A 63 5.08 -7.87 -3.28
CA SER A 63 6.12 -7.31 -2.42
C SER A 63 6.71 -6.03 -2.99
N LEU A 64 6.83 -5.92 -4.32
CA LEU A 64 7.27 -4.70 -5.00
C LEU A 64 6.24 -3.57 -4.86
N ILE A 65 4.95 -3.87 -5.05
CA ILE A 65 3.82 -2.96 -4.77
C ILE A 65 3.86 -2.52 -3.29
N SER A 66 4.08 -3.46 -2.38
CA SER A 66 4.20 -3.16 -0.94
C SER A 66 5.34 -2.17 -0.65
N CYS A 67 6.49 -2.32 -1.31
CA CYS A 67 7.61 -1.38 -1.17
C CYS A 67 7.30 0.00 -1.78
N GLY A 68 6.57 0.06 -2.90
CA GLY A 68 6.08 1.31 -3.47
C GLY A 68 5.15 2.06 -2.51
N ALA A 69 4.25 1.34 -1.85
CA ALA A 69 3.38 1.91 -0.83
C ALA A 69 4.17 2.46 0.37
N ALA A 70 5.21 1.74 0.80
CA ALA A 70 6.10 2.19 1.87
C ALA A 70 6.91 3.45 1.49
N LEU A 71 7.37 3.55 0.23
CA LEU A 71 8.04 4.75 -0.26
C LEU A 71 7.11 5.97 -0.26
N ASP A 72 5.87 5.84 -0.77
CA ASP A 72 4.93 6.97 -0.75
C ASP A 72 4.53 7.35 0.69
N HIS A 73 4.36 6.37 1.59
CA HIS A 73 4.17 6.67 3.01
C HIS A 73 5.36 7.43 3.62
N LEU A 74 6.61 7.11 3.23
CA LEU A 74 7.78 7.88 3.63
C LEU A 74 7.71 9.32 3.10
N ARG A 75 7.40 9.51 1.81
CA ARG A 75 7.23 10.84 1.19
C ARG A 75 6.20 11.68 1.96
N VAL A 76 5.05 11.08 2.31
CA VAL A 76 4.00 11.74 3.10
C VAL A 76 4.48 12.06 4.53
N ALA A 77 5.15 11.11 5.19
CA ALA A 77 5.65 11.30 6.55
C ALA A 77 6.69 12.42 6.63
N MET A 78 7.58 12.51 5.65
CA MET A 78 8.64 13.51 5.59
C MET A 78 8.12 14.88 5.17
N ALA A 79 7.15 14.94 4.25
CA ALA A 79 6.51 16.19 3.87
C ALA A 79 5.86 16.90 5.08
N ALA A 80 5.18 16.16 5.95
CA ALA A 80 4.62 16.70 7.19
C ALA A 80 5.68 17.23 8.18
N ARG A 81 6.92 16.77 8.03
CA ARG A 81 8.11 17.17 8.81
C ARG A 81 8.93 18.25 8.12
N ARG A 82 8.42 18.89 7.05
CA ARG A 82 9.14 19.91 6.24
C ARG A 82 10.34 19.37 5.47
N TYR A 83 10.28 18.10 5.05
CA TYR A 83 11.29 17.54 4.16
C TYR A 83 10.63 17.01 2.89
N GLU A 84 11.11 17.48 1.75
CA GLU A 84 10.80 16.92 0.44
C GLU A 84 11.77 15.78 0.13
N CYS A 85 11.24 14.66 -0.36
CA CYS A 85 12.04 13.52 -0.78
C CYS A 85 12.34 13.62 -2.29
N ARG A 86 13.62 13.62 -2.66
CA ARG A 86 14.09 13.42 -4.04
C ARG A 86 14.44 11.96 -4.21
N VAL A 87 13.74 11.29 -5.11
CA VAL A 87 13.85 9.84 -5.28
C VAL A 87 14.50 9.50 -6.62
N GLY A 88 15.60 8.74 -6.58
CA GLY A 88 16.12 8.02 -7.74
C GLY A 88 15.60 6.58 -7.73
N TYR A 89 14.91 6.16 -8.80
CA TYR A 89 14.31 4.84 -8.88
C TYR A 89 15.22 3.84 -9.60
N PHE A 90 15.27 2.61 -9.08
CA PHE A 90 16.06 1.49 -9.61
C PHE A 90 17.49 1.91 -10.00
N PRO A 91 18.26 2.50 -9.06
CA PRO A 91 19.54 3.13 -9.39
C PRO A 91 20.65 2.14 -9.79
N SER A 92 20.47 0.84 -9.51
CA SER A 92 21.42 -0.20 -9.86
C SER A 92 20.86 -1.13 -10.93
N THR A 93 21.64 -1.36 -11.98
CA THR A 93 21.35 -2.37 -13.01
C THR A 93 21.80 -3.78 -12.58
N THR A 94 22.64 -3.89 -11.55
CA THR A 94 23.20 -5.16 -11.07
C THR A 94 22.48 -5.69 -9.85
N SER A 95 21.83 -4.83 -9.06
CA SER A 95 21.03 -5.21 -7.91
C SER A 95 19.56 -4.90 -8.15
N LEU A 96 18.80 -5.93 -8.52
CA LEU A 96 17.35 -5.88 -8.59
C LEU A 96 16.71 -5.67 -7.20
N ALA A 97 17.45 -5.87 -6.11
CA ALA A 97 16.92 -5.61 -4.79
C ALA A 97 16.87 -4.10 -4.47
N TYR A 98 17.72 -3.29 -5.10
CA TYR A 98 17.83 -1.86 -4.84
C TYR A 98 16.74 -1.09 -5.60
N LEU A 99 15.70 -0.66 -4.86
CA LEU A 99 14.50 -0.08 -5.43
C LEU A 99 14.58 1.44 -5.58
N ALA A 100 15.11 2.14 -4.58
CA ALA A 100 15.15 3.60 -4.61
C ALA A 100 16.26 4.19 -3.75
N SER A 101 16.93 5.23 -4.26
CA SER A 101 17.74 6.17 -3.48
C SER A 101 16.88 7.39 -3.09
N ILE A 102 16.99 7.85 -1.85
CA ILE A 102 16.21 8.97 -1.33
C ILE A 102 17.12 10.01 -0.67
N ASP A 103 17.12 11.21 -1.25
CA ASP A 103 17.70 12.41 -0.67
C ASP A 103 16.60 13.32 -0.11
N PHE A 104 16.95 14.17 0.86
CA PHE A 104 16.00 15.05 1.52
C PHE A 104 16.40 16.51 1.37
N THR A 105 15.42 17.36 1.04
CA THR A 105 15.58 18.82 1.05
C THR A 105 14.57 19.48 1.97
N SER A 106 15.02 20.49 2.72
CA SER A 106 14.14 21.25 3.60
C SER A 106 13.09 22.02 2.80
N ALA A 107 11.84 21.97 3.25
CA ALA A 107 10.71 22.71 2.71
C ALA A 107 10.34 23.86 3.65
N SER A 108 10.05 25.04 3.09
CA SER A 108 9.75 26.24 3.87
C SER A 108 8.37 26.21 4.53
N CYS A 109 7.43 25.43 4.00
CA CYS A 109 6.07 25.31 4.53
C CYS A 109 5.51 23.89 4.39
N VAL A 110 4.42 23.61 5.12
CA VAL A 110 3.63 22.37 5.01
C VAL A 110 2.18 22.77 4.85
N SER A 111 1.51 22.24 3.82
CA SER A 111 0.09 22.47 3.60
C SER A 111 -0.79 21.69 4.57
N GLU A 112 -2.03 22.11 4.73
CA GLU A 112 -3.00 21.38 5.55
C GLU A 112 -3.31 19.99 4.96
N VAL A 113 -3.31 19.88 3.63
CA VAL A 113 -3.47 18.60 2.93
C VAL A 113 -2.34 17.62 3.27
N GLN A 114 -1.08 18.08 3.30
CA GLN A 114 0.07 17.25 3.69
C GLN A 114 -0.03 16.77 5.14
N ARG A 115 -0.45 17.65 6.07
CA ARG A 115 -0.67 17.26 7.48
C ARG A 115 -1.76 16.21 7.61
N ARG A 116 -2.91 16.41 6.98
CA ARG A 116 -4.04 15.45 7.02
C ARG A 116 -3.67 14.10 6.43
N ARG A 117 -2.93 14.09 5.31
CA ARG A 117 -2.44 12.86 4.67
C ARG A 117 -1.48 12.10 5.60
N SER A 118 -0.59 12.79 6.31
CA SER A 118 0.29 12.15 7.30
C SER A 118 -0.47 11.61 8.51
N GLN A 119 -1.47 12.33 9.03
CA GLN A 119 -2.35 11.83 10.10
C GLN A 119 -3.16 10.60 9.68
N ALA A 120 -3.51 10.49 8.39
CA ALA A 120 -4.20 9.32 7.86
C ALA A 120 -3.38 8.03 8.00
N ILE A 121 -2.04 8.09 7.95
CA ILE A 121 -1.16 6.91 8.07
C ILE A 121 -1.42 6.14 9.38
N SER A 122 -1.56 6.85 10.51
CA SER A 122 -1.77 6.23 11.82
C SER A 122 -3.18 5.70 12.02
N ARG A 123 -4.17 6.28 11.32
CA ARG A 123 -5.60 5.89 11.43
C ARG A 123 -5.96 4.74 10.50
N ARG A 124 -5.26 4.62 9.37
CA ARG A 124 -5.54 3.61 8.35
C ARG A 124 -5.30 2.22 8.92
N HIS A 125 -6.30 1.36 8.74
CA HIS A 125 -6.25 -0.07 8.99
C HIS A 125 -6.96 -0.78 7.84
N SER A 126 -6.70 -2.08 7.70
CA SER A 126 -7.39 -2.90 6.71
C SER A 126 -8.57 -3.54 7.40
N ASP A 127 -9.75 -2.98 7.17
CA ASP A 127 -11.00 -3.57 7.60
C ASP A 127 -11.45 -4.58 6.54
N ARG A 128 -12.01 -5.70 6.98
CA ARG A 128 -12.51 -6.75 6.09
C ARG A 128 -14.02 -6.91 6.17
N LEU A 129 -14.67 -6.31 7.17
CA LEU A 129 -16.11 -6.35 7.35
C LEU A 129 -16.85 -5.70 6.17
N PRO A 130 -18.16 -5.96 5.99
CA PRO A 130 -18.95 -5.33 4.95
C PRO A 130 -19.06 -3.81 5.15
N TYR A 131 -19.09 -3.05 4.05
CA TYR A 131 -19.23 -1.60 4.11
C TYR A 131 -20.60 -1.15 3.63
N ASP A 132 -21.04 -0.02 4.16
CA ASP A 132 -22.04 0.82 3.53
C ASP A 132 -21.40 1.63 2.37
N PRO A 133 -22.21 2.18 1.43
CA PRO A 133 -21.69 3.06 0.39
C PRO A 133 -20.97 4.26 1.00
N PRO A 134 -19.82 4.67 0.44
CA PRO A 134 -19.15 5.88 0.90
C PRO A 134 -20.05 7.11 0.63
N PRO A 135 -20.41 7.90 1.66
CA PRO A 135 -21.24 9.08 1.46
C PRO A 135 -20.52 10.09 0.56
N LYS A 136 -21.28 10.73 -0.33
CA LYS A 136 -20.78 11.76 -1.26
C LYS A 136 -19.61 11.29 -2.16
N TRP A 137 -19.63 10.02 -2.57
CA TRP A 137 -18.62 9.45 -3.47
C TRP A 137 -18.38 10.29 -4.73
N SER A 138 -19.44 10.79 -5.36
CA SER A 138 -19.37 11.63 -6.57
C SER A 138 -18.60 12.95 -6.38
N GLU A 139 -18.49 13.46 -5.14
CA GLU A 139 -17.66 14.63 -4.82
C GLU A 139 -16.20 14.22 -4.55
N PHE A 140 -15.99 13.03 -4.00
CA PHE A 140 -14.67 12.51 -3.62
C PHE A 140 -13.89 11.95 -4.81
N GLU A 141 -14.53 11.19 -5.69
CA GLU A 141 -13.88 10.48 -6.80
C GLU A 141 -13.06 11.41 -7.72
N PRO A 142 -13.59 12.56 -8.21
CA PRO A 142 -12.79 13.48 -9.03
C PRO A 142 -11.56 14.03 -8.28
N THR A 143 -11.69 14.23 -6.97
CA THR A 143 -10.58 14.67 -6.11
C THR A 143 -9.53 13.58 -5.95
N LEU A 144 -9.97 12.32 -5.82
CA LEU A 144 -9.08 11.16 -5.78
C LEU A 144 -8.25 11.07 -7.07
N HIS A 145 -8.90 11.12 -8.24
CA HIS A 145 -8.21 11.04 -9.53
C HIS A 145 -7.26 12.22 -9.76
N SER A 146 -7.66 13.46 -9.43
CA SER A 146 -6.82 14.64 -9.65
C SER A 146 -5.62 14.76 -8.70
N THR A 147 -5.67 14.10 -7.54
CA THR A 147 -4.60 14.18 -6.52
C THR A 147 -3.72 12.93 -6.43
N THR A 148 -4.07 11.89 -7.20
CA THR A 148 -3.26 10.67 -7.29
C THR A 148 -2.33 10.76 -8.48
N ASP A 149 -1.07 10.42 -8.28
CA ASP A 149 -0.09 10.32 -9.35
C ASP A 149 -0.39 9.10 -10.25
N THR A 150 -0.86 9.38 -11.46
CA THR A 150 -1.21 8.36 -12.46
C THR A 150 -0.11 8.17 -13.52
N GLN A 151 1.12 8.63 -13.28
CA GLN A 151 2.22 8.45 -14.24
C GLN A 151 2.48 6.95 -14.54
N PHE A 152 2.30 6.09 -13.54
CA PHE A 152 2.66 4.68 -13.59
C PHE A 152 1.50 3.73 -13.28
N ALA A 153 0.31 4.26 -12.96
CA ALA A 153 -0.86 3.49 -12.61
C ALA A 153 -2.14 4.13 -13.15
N TYR A 154 -3.04 3.28 -13.68
CA TYR A 154 -4.44 3.63 -13.87
C TYR A 154 -5.22 3.31 -12.60
N ILE A 155 -6.26 4.10 -12.35
CA ILE A 155 -7.22 3.91 -11.27
C ILE A 155 -8.57 3.89 -11.94
N ASP A 156 -9.29 2.79 -11.80
CA ASP A 156 -10.60 2.61 -12.40
C ASP A 156 -11.59 2.19 -11.30
N VAL A 157 -12.69 2.92 -11.19
CA VAL A 157 -13.82 2.57 -10.33
C VAL A 157 -14.69 1.60 -11.11
N ILE A 158 -14.98 0.45 -10.52
CA ILE A 158 -15.83 -0.57 -11.14
C ILE A 158 -17.29 -0.10 -11.04
N ASP A 159 -18.02 -0.21 -12.16
CA ASP A 159 -19.44 0.11 -12.21
C ASP A 159 -20.24 -0.87 -11.33
N GLU A 160 -21.35 -0.39 -10.76
CA GLU A 160 -22.20 -1.25 -9.93
C GLU A 160 -22.77 -2.43 -10.73
N GLY A 161 -22.95 -2.28 -12.04
CA GLY A 161 -23.36 -3.35 -12.96
C GLY A 161 -22.36 -4.50 -13.07
N ASP A 162 -21.06 -4.23 -12.88
CA ASP A 162 -19.99 -5.23 -12.97
C ASP A 162 -19.62 -5.83 -11.59
N ARG A 163 -20.28 -5.38 -10.52
CA ARG A 163 -19.98 -5.81 -9.14
C ARG A 163 -20.11 -7.32 -8.95
N SER A 164 -21.14 -7.94 -9.52
CA SER A 164 -21.36 -9.39 -9.44
C SER A 164 -20.19 -10.16 -10.06
N ASP A 165 -19.69 -9.68 -11.19
CA ASP A 165 -18.62 -10.33 -11.94
C ASP A 165 -17.33 -10.26 -11.14
N ILE A 166 -17.03 -9.14 -10.48
CA ILE A 166 -15.89 -9.03 -9.56
C ILE A 166 -16.03 -9.94 -8.34
N ALA A 167 -17.23 -10.05 -7.78
CA ALA A 167 -17.50 -10.93 -6.65
C ALA A 167 -17.27 -12.41 -7.02
N GLU A 168 -17.81 -12.86 -8.15
CA GLU A 168 -17.61 -14.22 -8.67
C GLU A 168 -16.14 -14.48 -9.02
N THR A 169 -15.48 -13.52 -9.65
CA THR A 169 -14.05 -13.59 -10.01
C THR A 169 -13.16 -13.73 -8.77
N THR A 170 -13.50 -13.02 -7.69
CA THR A 170 -12.81 -13.13 -6.40
C THR A 170 -13.01 -14.52 -5.78
N LEU A 171 -14.24 -15.06 -5.80
CA LEU A 171 -14.52 -16.41 -5.30
C LEU A 171 -13.79 -17.49 -6.12
N LEU A 172 -13.73 -17.32 -7.45
CA LEU A 172 -12.99 -18.21 -8.34
C LEU A 172 -11.49 -18.21 -8.02
N ALA A 173 -10.90 -17.05 -7.73
CA ALA A 173 -9.49 -16.95 -7.34
C ALA A 173 -9.20 -17.74 -6.05
N GLU A 174 -10.12 -17.68 -5.07
CA GLU A 174 -10.00 -18.47 -3.83
C GLU A 174 -10.13 -19.99 -4.06
N GLN A 175 -10.95 -20.41 -5.03
CA GLN A 175 -11.12 -21.83 -5.35
C GLN A 175 -9.90 -22.40 -6.09
N LEU A 176 -9.36 -21.63 -7.05
CA LEU A 176 -8.21 -22.06 -7.87
C LEU A 176 -6.90 -22.08 -7.09
N GLN A 177 -6.78 -21.20 -6.10
CA GLN A 177 -5.69 -21.26 -5.15
C GLN A 177 -6.27 -21.13 -3.73
N PRO A 178 -6.60 -22.25 -3.07
CA PRO A 178 -7.03 -22.25 -1.67
C PRO A 178 -5.93 -21.69 -0.77
N PHE A 179 -6.32 -21.03 0.33
CA PHE A 179 -5.37 -20.63 1.36
C PHE A 179 -4.68 -21.88 1.92
N GLU A 180 -3.37 -22.03 1.72
CA GLU A 180 -2.58 -22.98 2.50
C GLU A 180 -2.47 -22.44 3.93
N SER A 181 -3.33 -22.95 4.80
CA SER A 181 -3.47 -22.53 6.20
C SER A 181 -2.27 -22.86 7.10
N THR A 182 -1.16 -23.38 6.54
CA THR A 182 -0.13 -24.05 7.33
C THR A 182 1.05 -23.17 7.73
N GLU A 183 1.34 -22.06 7.04
CA GLU A 183 2.54 -21.24 7.33
C GLU A 183 2.27 -19.84 7.89
N MET A 184 1.03 -19.37 7.89
CA MET A 184 0.70 -18.02 8.40
C MET A 184 0.09 -18.05 9.79
N ARG A 185 0.90 -18.47 10.78
CA ARG A 185 0.52 -18.58 12.20
C ARG A 185 0.62 -17.24 12.94
N TRP A 186 0.06 -16.17 12.36
CA TRP A 186 -0.07 -14.86 13.03
C TRP A 186 -1.54 -14.44 13.08
N SER A 187 -2.08 -14.58 14.30
CA SER A 187 -3.46 -14.43 14.76
C SER A 187 -4.35 -15.66 14.59
N ALA A 188 -4.49 -16.41 15.69
CA ALA A 188 -5.53 -17.43 15.88
C ALA A 188 -6.97 -16.86 15.84
N ALA A 189 -7.15 -15.54 15.70
CA ALA A 189 -8.47 -14.92 15.50
C ALA A 189 -8.95 -14.96 14.03
N ALA A 190 -8.03 -15.05 13.06
CA ALA A 190 -8.38 -14.96 11.64
C ALA A 190 -9.12 -16.19 11.09
N SER A 191 -8.95 -17.37 11.70
CA SER A 191 -9.38 -18.65 11.10
C SER A 191 -10.88 -18.95 11.24
N ALA A 192 -11.58 -18.32 12.18
CA ALA A 192 -13.04 -18.37 12.30
C ALA A 192 -13.71 -17.22 11.54
N GLU A 193 -13.09 -16.04 11.56
CA GLU A 193 -13.56 -14.80 10.94
C GLU A 193 -13.55 -14.87 9.40
N GLN A 194 -12.54 -15.52 8.82
CA GLN A 194 -12.42 -15.75 7.37
C GLN A 194 -13.52 -16.65 6.77
N ARG A 195 -14.12 -17.55 7.57
CA ARG A 195 -15.25 -18.38 7.13
C ARG A 195 -16.58 -17.61 7.12
N TYR A 196 -16.70 -16.54 7.91
CA TYR A 196 -17.89 -15.69 7.97
C TYR A 196 -17.95 -14.63 6.85
N LEU A 197 -16.80 -14.17 6.36
CA LEU A 197 -16.68 -13.14 5.31
C LEU A 197 -17.21 -13.54 3.92
N ARG A 198 -17.32 -14.85 3.64
CA ARG A 198 -17.72 -15.41 2.33
C ARG A 198 -19.21 -15.23 1.99
N ALA A 199 -20.04 -14.91 2.97
CA ALA A 199 -21.48 -14.72 2.80
C ALA A 199 -21.90 -13.24 2.62
N GLU A 200 -20.96 -12.29 2.71
CA GLU A 200 -21.31 -10.88 2.91
C GLU A 200 -20.89 -9.91 1.79
N ILE A 201 -20.19 -10.34 0.73
CA ILE A 201 -20.00 -9.46 -0.46
C ILE A 201 -21.37 -9.06 -1.05
N SER A 202 -22.38 -9.92 -0.96
CA SER A 202 -23.75 -9.61 -1.37
C SER A 202 -24.44 -8.54 -0.51
N ARG A 203 -23.91 -8.20 0.68
CA ARG A 203 -24.39 -7.10 1.55
C ARG A 203 -23.45 -5.90 1.57
N ASP A 204 -22.19 -6.12 1.21
CA ASP A 204 -21.20 -5.07 1.05
C ASP A 204 -21.59 -4.17 -0.12
N ARG A 205 -21.59 -2.86 0.13
CA ARG A 205 -21.90 -1.81 -0.84
C ARG A 205 -20.74 -0.83 -1.01
N SER A 206 -19.52 -1.28 -0.70
CA SER A 206 -18.30 -0.53 -0.97
C SER A 206 -18.17 -0.17 -2.44
N VAL A 207 -17.55 0.96 -2.75
CA VAL A 207 -16.97 1.15 -4.07
C VAL A 207 -15.81 0.18 -4.27
N LEU A 208 -15.75 -0.44 -5.44
CA LEU A 208 -14.63 -1.29 -5.87
C LEU A 208 -13.74 -0.48 -6.81
N LEU A 209 -12.46 -0.40 -6.48
CA LEU A 209 -11.46 0.35 -7.24
C LEU A 209 -10.31 -0.57 -7.61
N VAL A 210 -9.94 -0.58 -8.88
CA VAL A 210 -8.80 -1.34 -9.38
C VAL A 210 -7.66 -0.40 -9.72
N ILE A 211 -6.45 -0.79 -9.31
CA ILE A 211 -5.20 -0.13 -9.70
C ILE A 211 -4.49 -1.05 -10.70
N SER A 212 -4.23 -0.52 -11.89
CA SER A 212 -3.59 -1.25 -12.99
C SER A 212 -2.28 -0.59 -13.38
N ALA A 213 -1.25 -1.39 -13.66
CA ALA A 213 0.02 -0.85 -14.16
C ALA A 213 -0.17 -0.34 -15.59
N VAL A 214 0.49 0.77 -15.93
CA VAL A 214 0.41 1.34 -17.30
C VAL A 214 1.17 0.50 -18.33
N GLU A 215 2.15 -0.29 -17.88
CA GLU A 215 2.99 -1.17 -18.67
C GLU A 215 3.56 -2.30 -17.79
N ASP A 216 4.03 -3.39 -18.39
CA ASP A 216 4.62 -4.52 -17.66
C ASP A 216 6.09 -4.25 -17.34
N THR A 217 6.33 -3.24 -16.50
CA THR A 217 7.67 -2.89 -16.01
C THR A 217 7.70 -2.86 -14.49
N ARG A 218 8.88 -3.16 -13.92
CA ARG A 218 9.11 -3.04 -12.47
C ARG A 218 8.78 -1.66 -11.93
N ARG A 219 9.03 -0.61 -12.73
CA ARG A 219 8.72 0.76 -12.34
C ARG A 219 7.22 1.00 -12.27
N ALA A 220 6.45 0.50 -13.24
CA ALA A 220 5.00 0.61 -13.25
C ALA A 220 4.35 -0.17 -12.10
N VAL A 221 4.78 -1.41 -11.86
CA VAL A 221 4.32 -2.22 -10.71
C VAL A 221 4.66 -1.56 -9.38
N PHE A 222 5.88 -1.02 -9.21
CA PHE A 222 6.25 -0.26 -8.03
C PHE A 222 5.39 1.02 -7.88
N GLY A 223 5.09 1.70 -9.00
CA GLY A 223 4.23 2.88 -9.05
C GLY A 223 2.78 2.59 -8.66
N CYS A 224 2.27 1.38 -8.94
CA CYS A 224 0.98 0.93 -8.42
C CYS A 224 0.96 0.90 -6.89
N GLY A 225 2.10 0.60 -6.25
CA GLY A 225 2.28 0.71 -4.80
C GLY A 225 2.18 2.15 -4.30
N GLU A 226 2.83 3.09 -4.98
CA GLU A 226 2.73 4.51 -4.65
C GLU A 226 1.30 5.02 -4.81
N ALA A 227 0.63 4.68 -5.92
CA ALA A 227 -0.78 5.01 -6.15
C ALA A 227 -1.70 4.38 -5.09
N LEU A 228 -1.46 3.11 -4.71
CA LEU A 228 -2.19 2.43 -3.64
C LEU A 228 -2.09 3.20 -2.32
N SER A 229 -0.89 3.64 -1.95
CA SER A 229 -0.69 4.48 -0.76
C SER A 229 -1.53 5.76 -0.84
N GLN A 230 -1.47 6.48 -1.96
CA GLN A 230 -2.21 7.73 -2.15
C GLN A 230 -3.73 7.52 -2.05
N VAL A 231 -4.25 6.47 -2.68
CA VAL A 231 -5.68 6.11 -2.62
C VAL A 231 -6.12 5.83 -1.18
N LEU A 232 -5.37 4.98 -0.47
CA LEU A 232 -5.73 4.57 0.88
C LEU A 232 -5.66 5.75 1.87
N LEU A 233 -4.66 6.63 1.73
CA LEU A 233 -4.50 7.79 2.60
C LEU A 233 -5.52 8.89 2.27
N ALA A 234 -5.91 9.06 0.99
CA ALA A 234 -6.98 9.95 0.60
C ALA A 234 -8.34 9.48 1.16
N ALA A 235 -8.68 8.21 0.98
CA ALA A 235 -9.90 7.61 1.50
C ALA A 235 -9.97 7.69 3.03
N THR A 236 -8.90 7.34 3.72
CA THR A 236 -8.81 7.47 5.19
C THR A 236 -8.89 8.93 5.64
N GLY A 237 -8.31 9.86 4.87
CA GLY A 237 -8.41 11.30 5.12
C GLY A 237 -9.84 11.83 5.01
N ALA A 238 -10.65 11.24 4.13
CA ALA A 238 -12.08 11.51 3.97
C ALA A 238 -12.98 10.75 4.98
N GLY A 239 -12.40 9.87 5.80
CA GLY A 239 -13.13 9.09 6.81
C GLY A 239 -13.70 7.76 6.30
N PHE A 240 -13.27 7.29 5.14
CA PHE A 240 -13.70 5.99 4.60
C PHE A 240 -12.84 4.84 5.13
N ALA A 241 -13.47 3.68 5.30
CA ALA A 241 -12.81 2.41 5.52
C ALA A 241 -12.27 1.85 4.20
N THR A 242 -11.20 1.05 4.29
CA THR A 242 -10.51 0.50 3.12
C THR A 242 -10.07 -0.94 3.34
N CYS A 243 -10.25 -1.80 2.33
CA CYS A 243 -9.66 -3.15 2.28
C CYS A 243 -8.87 -3.32 0.99
N VAL A 244 -7.64 -3.82 1.08
CA VAL A 244 -6.86 -4.23 -0.10
C VAL A 244 -7.07 -5.72 -0.34
N MET A 245 -7.34 -6.09 -1.59
CA MET A 245 -7.57 -7.45 -2.05
C MET A 245 -6.61 -7.75 -3.21
N SER A 246 -5.66 -8.65 -2.99
CA SER A 246 -4.66 -9.04 -4.00
C SER A 246 -4.96 -10.39 -4.65
N ARG A 247 -5.79 -11.24 -4.03
CA ARG A 247 -5.98 -12.63 -4.50
C ARG A 247 -6.50 -12.72 -5.93
N VAL A 248 -7.42 -11.83 -6.27
CA VAL A 248 -8.07 -11.76 -7.58
C VAL A 248 -7.09 -11.45 -8.72
N VAL A 249 -5.93 -10.82 -8.43
CA VAL A 249 -4.89 -10.54 -9.42
C VAL A 249 -3.74 -11.55 -9.43
N GLU A 250 -3.70 -12.47 -8.46
CA GLU A 250 -2.64 -13.47 -8.32
C GLU A 250 -2.86 -14.70 -9.22
N VAL A 251 -4.11 -14.94 -9.62
CA VAL A 251 -4.48 -16.04 -10.52
C VAL A 251 -4.65 -15.49 -11.94
N GLY A 252 -3.94 -16.06 -12.91
CA GLY A 252 -3.93 -15.56 -14.30
C GLY A 252 -5.34 -15.41 -14.88
N LEU A 253 -6.17 -16.45 -14.76
CA LEU A 253 -7.55 -16.44 -15.26
C LEU A 253 -8.39 -15.30 -14.67
N THR A 254 -8.30 -15.06 -13.36
CA THR A 254 -9.12 -14.04 -12.69
C THR A 254 -8.57 -12.63 -12.92
N ARG A 255 -7.26 -12.52 -13.13
CA ARG A 255 -6.62 -11.29 -13.55
C ARG A 255 -7.06 -10.88 -14.96
N ASP A 256 -7.21 -11.85 -15.87
CA ASP A 256 -7.70 -11.60 -17.23
C ASP A 256 -9.16 -11.13 -17.23
N ILE A 257 -10.02 -11.71 -16.37
CA ILE A 257 -11.39 -11.23 -16.19
C ILE A 257 -11.42 -9.78 -15.66
N LEU A 258 -10.58 -9.46 -14.67
CA LEU A 258 -10.44 -8.07 -14.19
C LEU A 258 -9.95 -7.12 -15.29
N ALA A 259 -9.07 -7.60 -16.16
CA ALA A 259 -8.56 -6.82 -17.27
C ALA A 259 -9.66 -6.46 -18.27
N ASP A 260 -10.55 -7.42 -18.56
CA ASP A 260 -11.71 -7.22 -19.44
C ASP A 260 -12.71 -6.22 -18.82
N VAL A 261 -13.04 -6.37 -17.54
CA VAL A 261 -13.98 -5.46 -16.83
C VAL A 261 -13.45 -4.02 -16.79
N THR A 262 -12.15 -3.86 -16.51
CA THR A 262 -11.54 -2.51 -16.41
C THR A 262 -11.12 -1.93 -17.75
N GLY A 263 -11.06 -2.75 -18.81
CA GLY A 263 -10.40 -2.39 -20.07
C GLY A 263 -8.89 -2.13 -19.93
N ARG A 264 -8.25 -2.65 -18.87
CA ARG A 264 -6.81 -2.47 -18.59
C ARG A 264 -6.08 -3.80 -18.60
N SER A 265 -4.96 -3.89 -19.30
CA SER A 265 -4.23 -5.15 -19.47
C SER A 265 -3.51 -5.68 -18.22
N LEU A 266 -3.27 -4.85 -17.19
CA LEU A 266 -2.38 -5.20 -16.07
C LEU A 266 -2.95 -4.83 -14.70
N PRO A 267 -4.12 -5.34 -14.27
CA PRO A 267 -4.64 -5.09 -12.93
C PRO A 267 -3.70 -5.67 -11.86
N GLN A 268 -3.34 -4.84 -10.88
CA GLN A 268 -2.36 -5.14 -9.84
C GLN A 268 -2.97 -5.22 -8.43
N VAL A 269 -4.03 -4.45 -8.18
CA VAL A 269 -4.64 -4.36 -6.85
C VAL A 269 -6.13 -4.06 -6.98
N LEU A 270 -6.97 -4.78 -6.22
CA LEU A 270 -8.37 -4.40 -5.99
C LEU A 270 -8.50 -3.79 -4.59
N VAL A 271 -9.26 -2.70 -4.46
CA VAL A 271 -9.49 -1.97 -3.22
C VAL A 271 -10.99 -1.79 -3.01
N ARG A 272 -11.48 -2.16 -1.82
CA ARG A 272 -12.82 -1.80 -1.35
C ARG A 272 -12.75 -0.50 -0.58
N ILE A 273 -13.63 0.46 -0.87
CA ILE A 273 -13.74 1.74 -0.17
C ILE A 273 -15.20 1.97 0.23
N GLY A 274 -15.47 2.24 1.50
CA GLY A 274 -16.83 2.46 1.96
C GLY A 274 -16.94 3.08 3.34
N ALA A 275 -18.17 3.24 3.81
CA ALA A 275 -18.44 3.65 5.18
C ALA A 275 -18.45 2.42 6.10
N HIS A 276 -17.73 2.50 7.22
CA HIS A 276 -17.82 1.49 8.25
C HIS A 276 -19.16 1.69 9.00
N PRO A 277 -20.02 0.66 9.10
CA PRO A 277 -21.34 0.80 9.74
C PRO A 277 -21.24 1.20 11.22
N ASP A 278 -20.21 0.74 11.93
CA ASP A 278 -19.88 1.18 13.30
C ASP A 278 -18.43 1.68 13.45
N SER A 279 -18.20 2.98 13.24
CA SER A 279 -16.86 3.60 13.37
C SER A 279 -16.25 3.48 14.78
N ALA A 280 -17.01 3.08 15.81
CA ALA A 280 -16.49 2.92 17.18
C ALA A 280 -15.85 1.54 17.42
N ALA A 281 -16.10 0.55 16.57
CA ALA A 281 -15.66 -0.84 16.72
C ALA A 281 -14.53 -1.23 15.75
N LEU A 282 -13.55 -0.35 15.54
CA LEU A 282 -12.44 -0.64 14.62
C LEU A 282 -11.55 -1.78 15.15
N PRO A 283 -11.12 -2.72 14.29
CA PRO A 283 -10.21 -3.78 14.70
C PRO A 283 -8.86 -3.20 15.14
N PRO A 284 -8.13 -3.89 16.04
CA PRO A 284 -6.82 -3.43 16.47
C PRO A 284 -5.87 -3.30 15.28
N LEU A 285 -4.98 -2.31 15.36
CA LEU A 285 -3.96 -2.10 14.34
C LEU A 285 -3.09 -3.35 14.20
N THR A 286 -2.90 -3.81 12.97
CA THR A 286 -1.96 -4.91 12.71
C THR A 286 -0.55 -4.50 13.15
N PRO A 287 0.22 -5.44 13.75
CA PRO A 287 1.55 -5.16 14.25
C PRO A 287 2.50 -4.79 13.12
N ARG A 288 3.54 -4.02 13.46
CA ARG A 288 4.66 -3.71 12.58
C ARG A 288 5.97 -4.17 13.21
N ARG A 289 6.94 -4.49 12.37
CA ARG A 289 8.29 -4.84 12.78
C ARG A 289 8.93 -3.67 13.53
N PRO A 290 9.75 -3.95 14.56
CA PRO A 290 10.61 -2.94 15.17
C PRO A 290 11.46 -2.21 14.13
N LEU A 291 11.79 -0.94 14.39
CA LEU A 291 12.59 -0.13 13.46
C LEU A 291 13.96 -0.77 13.17
N ALA A 292 14.60 -1.36 14.19
CA ALA A 292 15.89 -2.03 14.07
C ALA A 292 15.88 -3.25 13.13
N ASP A 293 14.71 -3.85 12.87
CA ASP A 293 14.59 -4.96 11.91
C ASP A 293 14.54 -4.46 10.47
N VAL A 294 14.19 -3.19 10.24
CA VAL A 294 13.90 -2.67 8.90
C VAL A 294 14.80 -1.52 8.50
N LEU A 295 15.49 -0.86 9.43
CA LEU A 295 16.41 0.25 9.18
C LEU A 295 17.80 -0.13 9.65
N HIS A 296 18.76 -0.07 8.73
CA HIS A 296 20.15 -0.45 8.95
C HIS A 296 21.10 0.68 8.54
N PHE A 297 22.26 0.73 9.17
CA PHE A 297 23.36 1.60 8.75
C PHE A 297 24.37 0.73 7.99
N ALA A 298 24.74 1.15 6.79
CA ALA A 298 25.86 0.54 6.08
C ALA A 298 27.17 1.06 6.68
N ASP A 299 28.12 0.15 6.90
CA ASP A 299 29.48 0.46 7.35
C ASP A 299 30.30 1.21 6.29
#